data_AF-A0A414R8R7-F1
#
_entry.id   AF-A0A414R8R7-F1
#
_cell.length_a   1.000
_cell.length_b   1.000
_cell.length_c   1.000
_cell.angle_alpha   90.00
_cell.angle_beta   90.00
_cell.angle_gamma   90.00
#
_symmetry.space_group_name_H-M   'P 1'
#
loop_
_entity.id
_entity.type
_entity.pdbx_description
1 polymer ?
#
loop_
_entity_poly.entity_id
_entity_poly.type
_entity_poly.pdbx_seq_one_letter_code
_entity_poly.pdbx_strand_id
1 'polypeptide(L)'
;MKKLLYLFITCLSFIAFSSCDDRDEIRNDINDLNSRLDALDAQIDAYNKQIVAYQDMVLGQVYIKDYSRDEKTGNYVLTLSDGTAVTVYSGNPDDEIPQMYIADDGTWHYTQDGADYVLTDDAGNTITAWPVDGKDGVTPQISVDAEGYWLVSMDGGATWERLGGTNPIASPDMMLPSIFQSVTVSEDGKSMTFVVASTGNSVTVPVGVDNSFGLELTGGNLVTVVAGASVDISITQTNVKEIVIESTPLQVEVTETNLKVTAPAGLSGSYTLYLKVFSAEGYCKLVTVNVTVR
;
A
#
# COMPACT_ATOMS: atom_id res chain seq x y z
N MET A 1 67.42 -64.98 22.71
CA MET A 1 68.71 -64.27 22.48
C MET A 1 68.37 -62.83 22.11
N LYS A 2 68.87 -61.79 22.81
CA LYS A 2 70.01 -60.91 22.40
C LYS A 2 69.93 -60.50 20.92
N LYS A 3 69.85 -59.22 20.51
CA LYS A 3 70.03 -57.85 21.13
C LYS A 3 68.83 -56.94 20.73
N LEU A 4 68.73 -55.59 20.81
CA LEU A 4 69.49 -54.40 21.32
C LEU A 4 68.44 -53.25 21.50
N LEU A 5 68.20 -52.65 22.68
CA LEU A 5 68.70 -51.33 23.18
C LEU A 5 67.99 -50.01 22.71
N TYR A 6 67.03 -49.53 23.52
CA TYR A 6 66.81 -48.15 24.09
C TYR A 6 66.95 -46.80 23.29
N LEU A 7 66.40 -45.73 23.92
CA LEU A 7 66.35 -44.28 23.58
C LEU A 7 65.35 -43.89 22.46
N PHE A 8 64.58 -42.79 22.49
CA PHE A 8 64.34 -41.63 23.40
C PHE A 8 62.79 -41.53 23.63
N ILE A 9 62.19 -41.21 24.79
CA ILE A 9 61.96 -39.88 25.42
C ILE A 9 61.38 -38.78 24.48
N THR A 10 60.35 -38.06 24.96
CA THR A 10 59.61 -36.92 24.34
C THR A 10 58.96 -37.20 22.98
N CYS A 11 57.63 -37.17 22.84
CA CYS A 11 56.88 -35.92 22.89
C CYS A 11 55.41 -36.08 23.34
N LEU A 12 54.92 -35.13 24.13
CA LEU A 12 53.48 -34.92 24.36
C LEU A 12 52.96 -34.00 23.26
N SER A 13 52.33 -34.56 22.22
CA SER A 13 51.88 -33.79 21.05
C SER A 13 50.41 -34.07 20.77
N PHE A 14 49.60 -33.06 21.07
CA PHE A 14 48.20 -32.87 20.71
C PHE A 14 47.69 -33.77 19.56
N ILE A 15 46.79 -34.70 19.89
CA ILE A 15 45.73 -35.08 18.96
C ILE A 15 44.79 -33.87 18.92
N ALA A 16 45.01 -32.98 17.96
CA ALA A 16 44.05 -31.93 17.67
C ALA A 16 42.78 -32.58 17.10
N PHE A 17 41.64 -32.37 17.76
CA PHE A 17 40.36 -32.60 17.12
C PHE A 17 40.17 -31.52 16.05
N SER A 18 40.40 -31.87 14.79
CA SER A 18 40.03 -31.04 13.64
C SER A 18 38.50 -30.89 13.61
N SER A 19 37.99 -29.85 14.25
CA SER A 19 36.56 -29.54 14.36
C SER A 19 36.11 -28.61 13.22
N CYS A 20 36.21 -29.12 12.00
CA CYS A 20 35.69 -28.55 10.74
C CYS A 20 35.07 -29.73 9.96
N ASP A 21 33.96 -29.60 9.22
CA ASP A 21 33.31 -28.36 8.73
C ASP A 21 31.80 -28.27 9.02
N ASP A 22 31.10 -29.38 9.30
CA ASP A 22 29.64 -29.54 9.24
C ASP A 22 28.81 -28.42 9.93
N ARG A 23 29.32 -27.87 11.04
CA ARG A 23 28.61 -26.83 11.82
C ARG A 23 28.69 -25.44 11.20
N ASP A 24 29.68 -25.17 10.37
CA ASP A 24 29.83 -23.89 9.68
C ASP A 24 29.14 -23.91 8.31
N GLU A 25 29.03 -25.08 7.67
CA GLU A 25 28.12 -25.31 6.54
C GLU A 25 26.65 -25.08 6.96
N ILE A 26 26.17 -25.77 8.00
CA ILE A 26 24.79 -25.61 8.52
C ILE A 26 24.48 -24.15 8.93
N ARG A 27 25.48 -23.39 9.39
CA ARG A 27 25.31 -21.95 9.70
C ARG A 27 25.11 -21.11 8.44
N ASN A 28 25.82 -21.43 7.35
CA ASN A 28 25.67 -20.72 6.09
C ASN A 28 24.28 -20.99 5.48
N ASP A 29 23.82 -22.25 5.49
CA ASP A 29 22.48 -22.63 5.01
C ASP A 29 21.36 -21.89 5.77
N ILE A 30 21.47 -21.79 7.11
CA ILE A 30 20.53 -21.02 7.94
C ILE A 30 20.55 -19.52 7.60
N ASN A 31 21.74 -18.95 7.35
CA ASN A 31 21.86 -17.54 6.99
C ASN A 31 21.30 -17.24 5.58
N ASP A 32 21.46 -18.16 4.63
CA ASP A 32 20.85 -18.07 3.30
C ASP A 32 19.31 -18.12 3.39
N LEU A 33 18.77 -19.11 4.10
CA LEU A 33 17.32 -19.26 4.33
C LEU A 33 16.69 -18.03 5.00
N ASN A 34 17.35 -17.45 6.02
CA ASN A 34 16.89 -16.21 6.63
C ASN A 34 16.91 -15.04 5.63
N SER A 35 18.02 -14.88 4.88
CA SER A 35 18.16 -13.80 3.88
C SER A 35 17.13 -13.92 2.75
N ARG A 36 16.74 -15.16 2.41
CA ARG A 36 15.68 -15.47 1.45
C ARG A 36 14.29 -15.18 2.01
N LEU A 37 14.03 -15.48 3.29
CA LEU A 37 12.77 -15.11 3.96
C LEU A 37 12.60 -13.58 4.02
N ASP A 38 13.62 -12.85 4.48
CA ASP A 38 13.62 -11.37 4.53
C ASP A 38 13.32 -10.76 3.14
N ALA A 39 13.81 -11.39 2.07
CA ALA A 39 13.58 -10.96 0.68
C ALA A 39 12.18 -11.30 0.14
N LEU A 40 11.54 -12.36 0.63
CA LEU A 40 10.15 -12.70 0.30
C LEU A 40 9.18 -11.77 1.04
N ASP A 41 9.39 -11.57 2.34
CA ASP A 41 8.60 -10.63 3.15
C ASP A 41 8.62 -9.22 2.54
N ALA A 42 9.80 -8.72 2.15
CA ALA A 42 9.93 -7.42 1.49
C ALA A 42 9.20 -7.32 0.13
N GLN A 43 9.03 -8.43 -0.58
CA GLN A 43 8.27 -8.48 -1.84
C GLN A 43 6.76 -8.49 -1.60
N ILE A 44 6.28 -9.29 -0.64
CA ILE A 44 4.88 -9.29 -0.19
C ILE A 44 4.48 -7.89 0.31
N ASP A 45 5.34 -7.28 1.10
CA ASP A 45 5.14 -5.95 1.67
C ASP A 45 5.17 -4.84 0.59
N ALA A 46 5.83 -5.06 -0.55
CA ALA A 46 5.75 -4.19 -1.72
C ALA A 46 4.45 -4.42 -2.53
N TYR A 47 4.03 -5.68 -2.69
CA TYR A 47 2.80 -6.05 -3.40
C TYR A 47 1.56 -5.46 -2.73
N ASN A 48 1.45 -5.62 -1.41
CA ASN A 48 0.35 -5.08 -0.62
C ASN A 48 0.24 -3.55 -0.73
N LYS A 49 1.36 -2.83 -0.80
CA LYS A 49 1.36 -1.37 -1.01
C LYS A 49 0.87 -0.97 -2.41
N GLN A 50 1.11 -1.79 -3.43
CA GLN A 50 0.53 -1.56 -4.75
C GLN A 50 -0.96 -1.86 -4.80
N ILE A 51 -1.45 -2.90 -4.13
CA ILE A 51 -2.88 -3.25 -4.07
C ILE A 51 -3.69 -2.08 -3.47
N VAL A 52 -3.23 -1.53 -2.33
CA VAL A 52 -3.80 -0.31 -1.71
C VAL A 52 -3.79 0.84 -2.72
N ALA A 53 -2.62 1.17 -3.27
CA ALA A 53 -2.48 2.30 -4.19
C ALA A 53 -3.36 2.16 -5.44
N TYR A 54 -3.53 0.95 -5.98
CA TYR A 54 -4.39 0.68 -7.13
C TYR A 54 -5.87 0.90 -6.81
N GLN A 55 -6.34 0.46 -5.64
CA GLN A 55 -7.70 0.78 -5.19
C GLN A 55 -7.90 2.29 -5.04
N ASP A 56 -6.98 2.98 -4.36
CA ASP A 56 -7.05 4.42 -4.16
C ASP A 56 -7.02 5.19 -5.49
N MET A 57 -6.24 4.72 -6.47
CA MET A 57 -6.14 5.29 -7.82
C MET A 57 -7.40 5.01 -8.67
N VAL A 58 -8.00 3.81 -8.56
CA VAL A 58 -9.28 3.47 -9.22
C VAL A 58 -10.44 4.27 -8.63
N LEU A 59 -10.44 4.52 -7.32
CA LEU A 59 -11.44 5.31 -6.61
C LEU A 59 -11.23 6.84 -6.74
N GLY A 60 -10.14 7.30 -7.36
CA GLY A 60 -9.81 8.74 -7.47
C GLY A 60 -9.46 9.40 -6.13
N GLN A 61 -9.18 8.61 -5.10
CA GLN A 61 -8.85 9.06 -3.75
C GLN A 61 -7.43 9.63 -3.68
N VAL A 62 -6.51 9.13 -4.52
CA VAL A 62 -5.15 9.66 -4.65
C VAL A 62 -4.83 10.19 -6.05
N TYR A 63 -3.88 11.13 -6.08
CA TYR A 63 -3.15 11.55 -7.29
C TYR A 63 -1.64 11.48 -7.05
N ILE A 64 -0.85 11.55 -8.12
CA ILE A 64 0.61 11.55 -8.04
C ILE A 64 1.07 13.00 -7.84
N LYS A 65 1.79 13.27 -6.75
CA LYS A 65 2.42 14.57 -6.51
C LYS A 65 3.69 14.73 -7.34
N ASP A 66 4.52 13.70 -7.30
CA ASP A 66 5.82 13.62 -7.96
C ASP A 66 6.16 12.15 -8.26
N TYR A 67 7.03 11.91 -9.22
CA TYR A 67 7.53 10.56 -9.53
C TYR A 67 9.00 10.60 -9.94
N SER A 68 9.72 9.52 -9.64
CA SER A 68 11.04 9.26 -10.20
C SER A 68 11.05 7.93 -10.94
N ARG A 69 11.97 7.78 -11.90
CA ARG A 69 12.15 6.56 -12.68
C ARG A 69 13.59 6.06 -12.52
N ASP A 70 13.76 4.77 -12.26
CA ASP A 70 15.07 4.13 -12.31
C ASP A 70 15.42 3.77 -13.76
N GLU A 71 16.47 4.39 -14.30
CA GLU A 71 16.88 4.24 -15.70
C GLU A 71 17.49 2.86 -16.05
N LYS A 72 17.73 1.97 -15.08
CA LYS A 72 18.29 0.63 -15.32
C LYS A 72 17.20 -0.44 -15.43
N THR A 73 16.19 -0.33 -14.59
CA THR A 73 15.08 -1.28 -14.45
C THR A 73 13.81 -0.80 -15.14
N GLY A 74 13.67 0.52 -15.33
CA GLY A 74 12.47 1.18 -15.84
C GLY A 74 11.42 1.51 -14.78
N ASN A 75 11.57 0.94 -13.57
CA ASN A 75 10.63 1.04 -12.46
C ASN A 75 10.40 2.49 -12.03
N TYR A 76 9.22 2.77 -11.49
CA TYR A 76 8.84 4.08 -10.96
C TYR A 76 8.76 4.06 -9.43
N VAL A 77 9.14 5.16 -8.80
CA VAL A 77 8.79 5.44 -7.40
C VAL A 77 7.88 6.67 -7.41
N LEU A 78 6.61 6.47 -7.05
CA LEU A 78 5.57 7.49 -6.98
C LEU A 78 5.52 8.09 -5.58
N THR A 79 5.26 9.39 -5.48
CA THR A 79 4.79 10.04 -4.24
C THR A 79 3.33 10.39 -4.42
N LEU A 80 2.45 9.78 -3.63
CA LEU A 80 1.00 9.96 -3.69
C LEU A 80 0.52 11.16 -2.86
N SER A 81 -0.73 11.57 -3.08
CA SER A 81 -1.32 12.78 -2.49
C SER A 81 -1.53 12.72 -0.98
N ASP A 82 -1.69 11.54 -0.41
CA ASP A 82 -1.68 11.26 1.03
C ASP A 82 -0.28 11.41 1.65
N GLY A 83 0.78 11.22 0.85
CA GLY A 83 2.19 11.21 1.26
C GLY A 83 2.84 9.81 1.19
N THR A 84 2.12 8.78 0.77
CA THR A 84 2.67 7.42 0.61
C THR A 84 3.63 7.35 -0.57
N ALA A 85 4.76 6.65 -0.37
CA ALA A 85 5.72 6.35 -1.42
C ALA A 85 5.50 4.91 -1.92
N VAL A 86 5.28 4.75 -3.23
CA VAL A 86 4.95 3.45 -3.86
C VAL A 86 5.94 3.14 -4.97
N THR A 87 6.64 2.02 -4.86
CA THR A 87 7.44 1.46 -5.96
C THR A 87 6.51 0.67 -6.89
N VAL A 88 6.38 1.13 -8.13
CA VAL A 88 5.70 0.41 -9.20
C VAL A 88 6.75 -0.20 -10.12
N TYR A 89 6.80 -1.53 -10.17
CA TYR A 89 7.70 -2.26 -11.06
C TYR A 89 7.17 -2.22 -12.50
N SER A 90 8.04 -2.02 -13.48
CA SER A 90 7.69 -1.95 -14.89
C SER A 90 8.22 -3.16 -15.66
N GLY A 91 7.32 -3.98 -16.19
CA GLY A 91 7.65 -5.20 -16.91
C GLY A 91 6.49 -6.19 -16.79
N ASN A 92 6.61 -7.35 -17.43
CA ASN A 92 5.69 -8.44 -17.12
C ASN A 92 5.95 -8.89 -15.66
N PRO A 93 4.93 -8.94 -14.79
CA PRO A 93 5.11 -9.58 -13.49
C PRO A 93 5.27 -11.09 -13.62
N ASP A 94 5.54 -11.73 -12.50
CA ASP A 94 5.52 -13.19 -12.39
C ASP A 94 4.09 -13.73 -12.35
N ASP A 95 3.79 -14.72 -13.19
CA ASP A 95 2.50 -15.41 -13.23
C ASP A 95 2.34 -16.38 -12.03
N GLU A 96 3.42 -16.65 -11.28
CA GLU A 96 3.39 -17.43 -10.03
C GLU A 96 2.91 -16.61 -8.81
N ILE A 97 2.73 -15.29 -8.95
CA ILE A 97 2.12 -14.39 -7.95
C ILE A 97 0.62 -14.22 -8.27
N PRO A 98 -0.32 -14.31 -7.31
CA PRO A 98 -1.75 -14.14 -7.57
C PRO A 98 -2.06 -12.72 -8.04
N GLN A 99 -2.38 -12.54 -9.32
CA GLN A 99 -2.50 -11.22 -9.95
C GLN A 99 -3.83 -10.54 -9.61
N MET A 100 -3.80 -9.70 -8.59
CA MET A 100 -4.96 -9.00 -8.02
C MET A 100 -5.50 -7.91 -8.95
N TYR A 101 -6.83 -7.84 -9.12
CA TYR A 101 -7.48 -6.76 -9.86
C TYR A 101 -8.91 -6.45 -9.39
N ILE A 102 -9.41 -5.27 -9.77
CA ILE A 102 -10.80 -4.83 -9.56
C ILE A 102 -11.54 -4.99 -10.90
N ALA A 103 -12.66 -5.70 -10.89
CA ALA A 103 -13.50 -5.91 -12.08
C ALA A 103 -14.44 -4.72 -12.35
N ASP A 104 -15.06 -4.71 -13.53
CA ASP A 104 -15.97 -3.66 -14.00
C ASP A 104 -17.22 -3.44 -13.11
N ASP A 105 -17.54 -4.37 -12.22
CA ASP A 105 -18.63 -4.28 -11.22
C ASP A 105 -18.16 -3.83 -9.81
N GLY A 106 -16.86 -3.55 -9.66
CA GLY A 106 -16.25 -3.15 -8.40
C GLY A 106 -15.92 -4.28 -7.44
N THR A 107 -16.04 -5.55 -7.85
CA THR A 107 -15.58 -6.69 -7.04
C THR A 107 -14.08 -6.94 -7.20
N TRP A 108 -13.45 -7.52 -6.18
CA TRP A 108 -12.06 -7.95 -6.22
C TRP A 108 -11.94 -9.37 -6.79
N HIS A 109 -10.98 -9.55 -7.68
CA HIS A 109 -10.64 -10.81 -8.33
C HIS A 109 -9.12 -11.03 -8.30
N TYR A 110 -8.69 -12.25 -8.56
CA TYR A 110 -7.28 -12.60 -8.78
C TYR A 110 -7.15 -13.68 -9.86
N THR A 111 -6.10 -13.59 -10.67
CA THR A 111 -5.72 -14.68 -11.58
C THR A 111 -4.48 -15.42 -11.09
N GLN A 112 -4.50 -16.75 -11.10
CA GLN A 112 -3.41 -17.61 -10.66
C GLN A 112 -3.48 -18.96 -11.38
N ASP A 113 -2.35 -19.60 -11.69
CA ASP A 113 -2.27 -20.84 -12.51
C ASP A 113 -2.98 -20.72 -13.88
N GLY A 114 -3.18 -19.49 -14.40
CA GLY A 114 -3.95 -19.21 -15.62
C GLY A 114 -5.47 -19.33 -15.47
N ALA A 115 -5.99 -19.48 -14.26
CA ALA A 115 -7.41 -19.42 -13.92
C ALA A 115 -7.75 -18.07 -13.26
N ASP A 116 -9.04 -17.74 -13.23
CA ASP A 116 -9.60 -16.48 -12.73
C ASP A 116 -10.62 -16.76 -11.60
N TYR A 117 -10.59 -15.93 -10.56
CA TYR A 117 -11.27 -16.18 -9.29
C TYR A 117 -11.78 -14.89 -8.64
N VAL A 118 -13.07 -14.88 -8.27
CA VAL A 118 -13.68 -13.82 -7.45
C VAL A 118 -13.30 -14.02 -5.98
N LEU A 119 -12.98 -12.94 -5.27
CA LEU A 119 -12.82 -12.98 -3.82
C LEU A 119 -14.19 -12.95 -3.12
N THR A 120 -14.38 -13.81 -2.12
CA THR A 120 -15.60 -13.89 -1.30
C THR A 120 -15.28 -13.94 0.18
N ASP A 121 -16.27 -13.64 1.03
CA ASP A 121 -16.22 -13.95 2.47
C ASP A 121 -16.60 -15.41 2.79
N ASP A 122 -16.45 -15.79 4.06
CA ASP A 122 -16.89 -17.05 4.70
C ASP A 122 -18.35 -17.47 4.35
N ALA A 123 -19.21 -16.52 3.96
CA ALA A 123 -20.61 -16.73 3.62
C ALA A 123 -20.88 -16.74 2.11
N GLY A 124 -19.86 -16.55 1.27
CA GLY A 124 -19.95 -16.53 -0.19
C GLY A 124 -20.41 -15.19 -0.79
N ASN A 125 -20.41 -14.09 -0.02
CA ASN A 125 -20.64 -12.75 -0.56
C ASN A 125 -19.37 -12.25 -1.24
N THR A 126 -19.48 -11.58 -2.40
CA THR A 126 -18.30 -11.04 -3.10
C THR A 126 -17.70 -9.85 -2.37
N ILE A 127 -16.37 -9.82 -2.30
CA ILE A 127 -15.61 -8.70 -1.73
C ILE A 127 -15.56 -7.56 -2.75
N THR A 128 -15.90 -6.34 -2.32
CA THR A 128 -15.91 -5.15 -3.19
C THR A 128 -14.84 -4.13 -2.79
N ALA A 129 -14.22 -3.57 -3.81
CA ALA A 129 -13.29 -2.45 -3.69
C ALA A 129 -14.01 -1.10 -3.54
N TRP A 130 -15.30 -1.02 -3.86
CA TRP A 130 -16.07 0.22 -3.88
C TRP A 130 -16.83 0.44 -2.55
N PRO A 131 -17.02 1.71 -2.12
CA PRO A 131 -17.88 2.00 -0.98
C PRO A 131 -19.35 1.59 -1.23
N VAL A 132 -19.94 0.85 -0.29
CA VAL A 132 -21.34 0.36 -0.37
C VAL A 132 -22.08 0.68 0.93
N ASP A 133 -23.31 1.21 0.81
CA ASP A 133 -24.20 1.58 1.92
C ASP A 133 -23.54 2.44 3.02
N GLY A 134 -22.60 3.31 2.64
CA GLY A 134 -21.88 4.20 3.55
C GLY A 134 -20.75 3.55 4.35
N LYS A 135 -20.32 2.34 3.96
CA LYS A 135 -19.05 1.74 4.37
C LYS A 135 -18.03 1.91 3.25
N ASP A 136 -16.76 2.03 3.60
CA ASP A 136 -15.67 1.97 2.63
C ASP A 136 -15.56 0.56 2.01
N GLY A 137 -14.93 0.46 0.83
CA GLY A 137 -14.60 -0.81 0.21
C GLY A 137 -13.51 -1.55 0.98
N VAL A 138 -13.43 -2.87 0.79
CA VAL A 138 -12.37 -3.71 1.38
C VAL A 138 -11.11 -3.62 0.55
N THR A 139 -9.95 -3.62 1.19
CA THR A 139 -8.64 -3.80 0.54
C THR A 139 -8.07 -5.16 0.95
N PRO A 140 -7.92 -6.13 0.02
CA PRO A 140 -7.31 -7.40 0.33
C PRO A 140 -5.82 -7.23 0.62
N GLN A 141 -5.29 -8.08 1.49
CA GLN A 141 -3.85 -8.21 1.73
C GLN A 141 -3.42 -9.64 1.44
N ILE A 142 -2.25 -9.81 0.85
CA ILE A 142 -1.67 -11.11 0.48
C ILE A 142 -0.55 -11.45 1.45
N SER A 143 -0.37 -12.74 1.74
CA SER A 143 0.75 -13.28 2.53
C SER A 143 1.07 -14.71 2.08
N VAL A 144 2.03 -15.36 2.73
CA VAL A 144 2.47 -16.73 2.44
C VAL A 144 2.56 -17.51 3.75
N ASP A 145 2.10 -18.76 3.76
CA ASP A 145 2.24 -19.63 4.94
C ASP A 145 3.55 -20.45 4.97
N ALA A 146 3.78 -21.13 6.09
CA ALA A 146 4.98 -21.93 6.32
C ALA A 146 5.14 -23.14 5.37
N GLU A 147 4.12 -23.48 4.59
CA GLU A 147 4.20 -24.50 3.55
C GLU A 147 4.40 -23.91 2.14
N GLY A 148 4.36 -22.58 1.97
CA GLY A 148 4.57 -21.87 0.71
C GLY A 148 3.29 -21.61 -0.10
N TYR A 149 2.10 -21.72 0.52
CA TYR A 149 0.84 -21.36 -0.12
C TYR A 149 0.52 -19.88 0.08
N TRP A 150 -0.05 -19.27 -0.96
CA TRP A 150 -0.57 -17.91 -0.90
C TRP A 150 -1.82 -17.81 0.00
N LEU A 151 -1.84 -16.78 0.84
CA LEU A 151 -2.92 -16.42 1.74
C LEU A 151 -3.52 -15.08 1.35
N VAL A 152 -4.81 -14.88 1.65
CA VAL A 152 -5.49 -13.58 1.58
C VAL A 152 -6.14 -13.22 2.91
N SER A 153 -6.13 -11.93 3.23
CA SER A 153 -6.79 -11.27 4.37
C SER A 153 -7.78 -10.24 3.84
N MET A 154 -8.96 -10.16 4.47
CA MET A 154 -10.01 -9.17 4.16
C MET A 154 -10.27 -8.18 5.31
N ASP A 155 -9.57 -8.33 6.43
CA ASP A 155 -9.87 -7.64 7.70
C ASP A 155 -8.69 -6.85 8.28
N GLY A 156 -7.65 -6.61 7.48
CA GLY A 156 -6.42 -5.92 7.90
C GLY A 156 -5.37 -6.84 8.53
N GLY A 157 -5.51 -8.15 8.33
CA GLY A 157 -4.50 -9.16 8.65
C GLY A 157 -4.76 -9.93 9.95
N ALA A 158 -5.99 -9.89 10.46
CA ALA A 158 -6.41 -10.60 11.66
C ALA A 158 -6.94 -12.02 11.36
N THR A 159 -7.50 -12.26 10.17
CA THR A 159 -7.73 -13.60 9.61
C THR A 159 -7.04 -13.77 8.27
N TRP A 160 -6.74 -15.03 7.92
CA TRP A 160 -6.05 -15.40 6.69
C TRP A 160 -6.63 -16.71 6.13
N GLU A 161 -6.98 -16.71 4.86
CA GLU A 161 -7.50 -17.86 4.11
C GLU A 161 -6.55 -18.22 2.98
N ARG A 162 -6.43 -19.52 2.63
CA ARG A 162 -5.63 -19.93 1.47
C ARG A 162 -6.33 -19.52 0.16
N LEU A 163 -5.59 -18.85 -0.71
CA LEU A 163 -6.00 -18.65 -2.10
C LEU A 163 -5.98 -19.98 -2.86
N GLY A 164 -6.54 -19.96 -4.07
CA GLY A 164 -6.49 -21.08 -4.99
C GLY A 164 -5.07 -21.48 -5.39
N GLY A 165 -4.96 -22.60 -6.10
CA GLY A 165 -3.69 -23.17 -6.53
C GLY A 165 -3.49 -24.59 -6.01
N THR A 166 -2.69 -25.38 -6.73
CA THR A 166 -2.47 -26.80 -6.40
C THR A 166 -1.09 -27.10 -5.80
N ASN A 167 -0.16 -26.15 -5.86
CA ASN A 167 1.21 -26.29 -5.40
C ASN A 167 1.61 -25.06 -4.55
N PRO A 168 2.53 -25.23 -3.58
CA PRO A 168 3.19 -24.10 -2.95
C PRO A 168 4.24 -23.54 -3.91
N ILE A 169 3.97 -22.36 -4.46
CA ILE A 169 4.80 -21.71 -5.48
C ILE A 169 5.55 -20.47 -4.95
N ALA A 170 5.18 -19.96 -3.77
CA ALA A 170 5.79 -18.76 -3.20
C ALA A 170 7.31 -18.92 -3.02
N SER A 171 8.08 -18.04 -3.66
CA SER A 171 9.54 -18.09 -3.68
C SER A 171 10.15 -16.67 -3.63
N PRO A 172 11.23 -16.43 -2.87
CA PRO A 172 11.96 -15.17 -2.94
C PRO A 172 12.58 -14.91 -4.32
N ASP A 173 12.72 -15.95 -5.15
CA ASP A 173 13.29 -15.90 -6.50
C ASP A 173 12.27 -15.41 -7.56
N MET A 174 11.03 -15.10 -7.17
CA MET A 174 9.95 -14.59 -8.04
C MET A 174 10.30 -13.26 -8.72
N MET A 175 9.93 -13.12 -9.99
CA MET A 175 10.29 -11.97 -10.81
C MET A 175 9.25 -10.85 -10.76
N LEU A 176 9.44 -9.95 -9.78
CA LEU A 176 8.74 -8.66 -9.59
C LEU A 176 7.31 -8.80 -9.01
N PRO A 177 7.08 -8.39 -7.76
CA PRO A 177 5.73 -8.23 -7.21
C PRO A 177 5.07 -6.97 -7.82
N SER A 178 4.51 -7.11 -9.02
CA SER A 178 3.75 -6.05 -9.70
C SER A 178 2.33 -6.50 -10.02
N ILE A 179 1.33 -5.67 -9.73
CA ILE A 179 -0.02 -5.78 -10.32
C ILE A 179 -0.09 -5.14 -11.71
N PHE A 180 0.95 -4.38 -12.10
CA PHE A 180 1.00 -3.60 -13.33
C PHE A 180 2.01 -4.18 -14.33
N GLN A 181 1.56 -4.45 -15.56
CA GLN A 181 2.42 -4.89 -16.66
C GLN A 181 3.16 -3.73 -17.35
N SER A 182 2.64 -2.51 -17.28
CA SER A 182 3.31 -1.32 -17.85
C SER A 182 2.82 -0.01 -17.25
N VAL A 183 3.67 1.01 -17.38
CA VAL A 183 3.42 2.39 -16.94
C VAL A 183 3.88 3.37 -18.01
N THR A 184 2.98 4.25 -18.46
CA THR A 184 3.23 5.26 -19.50
C THR A 184 2.99 6.65 -18.94
N VAL A 185 3.96 7.56 -19.06
CA VAL A 185 3.78 8.99 -18.76
C VAL A 185 3.26 9.71 -20.00
N SER A 186 2.36 10.68 -19.84
CA SER A 186 1.91 11.55 -20.94
C SER A 186 3.04 12.44 -21.49
N GLU A 187 2.94 12.87 -22.76
CA GLU A 187 3.95 13.75 -23.40
C GLU A 187 4.14 15.10 -22.66
N ASP A 188 3.12 15.54 -21.91
CA ASP A 188 3.14 16.79 -21.14
C ASP A 188 3.49 16.60 -19.66
N GLY A 189 3.76 15.36 -19.22
CA GLY A 189 4.12 14.99 -17.85
C GLY A 189 3.00 15.11 -16.81
N LYS A 190 1.74 15.37 -17.21
CA LYS A 190 0.62 15.61 -16.29
C LYS A 190 -0.27 14.40 -15.99
N SER A 191 -0.01 13.24 -16.59
CA SER A 191 -0.66 12.00 -16.18
C SER A 191 0.24 10.77 -16.39
N MET A 192 -0.07 9.73 -15.63
CA MET A 192 0.52 8.40 -15.78
C MET A 192 -0.60 7.38 -15.95
N THR A 193 -0.49 6.57 -17.00
CA THR A 193 -1.39 5.46 -17.29
C THR A 193 -0.71 4.15 -16.93
N PHE A 194 -1.33 3.42 -15.99
CA PHE A 194 -0.93 2.11 -15.52
C PHE A 194 -1.80 1.06 -16.20
N VAL A 195 -1.22 -0.06 -16.61
CA VAL A 195 -1.96 -1.20 -17.21
C VAL A 195 -1.87 -2.39 -16.26
N VAL A 196 -3.03 -2.88 -15.82
CA VAL A 196 -3.17 -4.03 -14.92
C VAL A 196 -2.84 -5.32 -15.67
N ALA A 197 -2.03 -6.19 -15.06
CA ALA A 197 -1.46 -7.35 -15.75
C ALA A 197 -2.48 -8.45 -16.12
N SER A 198 -3.40 -8.78 -15.20
CA SER A 198 -4.39 -9.86 -15.40
C SER A 198 -5.43 -9.57 -16.50
N THR A 199 -5.74 -8.29 -16.74
CA THR A 199 -6.87 -7.85 -17.60
C THR A 199 -6.45 -7.01 -18.80
N GLY A 200 -5.29 -6.35 -18.75
CA GLY A 200 -4.93 -5.29 -19.70
C GLY A 200 -5.76 -4.00 -19.55
N ASN A 201 -6.63 -3.90 -18.52
CA ASN A 201 -7.38 -2.69 -18.21
C ASN A 201 -6.43 -1.58 -17.71
N SER A 202 -6.76 -0.33 -17.98
CA SER A 202 -5.88 0.81 -17.67
C SER A 202 -6.49 1.82 -16.71
N VAL A 203 -5.68 2.28 -15.76
CA VAL A 203 -5.99 3.35 -14.81
C VAL A 203 -5.11 4.54 -15.15
N THR A 204 -5.69 5.74 -15.30
CA THR A 204 -4.93 6.96 -15.62
C THR A 204 -5.08 7.97 -14.49
N VAL A 205 -3.95 8.35 -13.92
CA VAL A 205 -3.84 9.14 -12.68
C VAL A 205 -3.08 10.43 -13.01
N PRO A 206 -3.54 11.60 -12.55
CA PRO A 206 -2.88 12.86 -12.84
C PRO A 206 -1.60 13.04 -11.99
N VAL A 207 -0.69 13.87 -12.51
CA VAL A 207 0.57 14.25 -11.87
C VAL A 207 0.59 15.75 -11.56
N GLY A 208 1.03 16.13 -10.37
CA GLY A 208 1.30 17.53 -9.99
C GLY A 208 0.06 18.43 -9.85
N VAL A 209 -1.11 17.83 -9.61
CA VAL A 209 -2.40 18.55 -9.53
C VAL A 209 -2.66 19.27 -8.19
N ASP A 210 -1.71 19.27 -7.25
CA ASP A 210 -1.81 19.96 -5.95
C ASP A 210 -2.27 21.42 -6.07
N ASN A 211 -1.90 22.11 -7.15
CA ASN A 211 -2.20 23.52 -7.39
C ASN A 211 -3.25 23.75 -8.51
N SER A 212 -3.77 22.70 -9.16
CA SER A 212 -4.80 22.86 -10.19
C SER A 212 -6.22 22.91 -9.63
N PHE A 213 -6.44 22.35 -8.42
CA PHE A 213 -7.71 22.45 -7.71
C PHE A 213 -7.54 22.43 -6.17
N GLY A 214 -8.59 22.83 -5.46
CA GLY A 214 -8.69 22.69 -4.01
C GLY A 214 -9.36 23.85 -3.29
N LEU A 215 -9.33 23.78 -1.96
CA LEU A 215 -9.85 24.80 -1.03
C LEU A 215 -8.72 25.24 -0.10
N GLU A 216 -8.54 26.56 0.06
CA GLU A 216 -7.54 27.17 0.95
C GLU A 216 -8.22 28.06 1.99
N LEU A 217 -7.78 28.01 3.25
CA LEU A 217 -8.27 28.87 4.33
C LEU A 217 -7.41 30.14 4.40
N THR A 218 -8.01 31.32 4.19
CA THR A 218 -7.27 32.60 4.15
C THR A 218 -6.59 32.95 5.48
N GLY A 219 -7.10 32.42 6.60
CA GLY A 219 -6.52 32.56 7.94
C GLY A 219 -5.58 31.42 8.38
N GLY A 220 -5.30 30.45 7.52
CA GLY A 220 -4.65 29.18 7.89
C GLY A 220 -5.60 28.18 8.56
N ASN A 221 -5.08 27.02 8.97
CA ASN A 221 -5.87 25.87 9.41
C ASN A 221 -6.08 25.75 10.93
N LEU A 222 -5.80 26.80 11.70
CA LEU A 222 -6.00 26.83 13.15
C LEU A 222 -7.21 27.72 13.51
N VAL A 223 -8.30 27.10 13.93
CA VAL A 223 -9.59 27.74 14.19
C VAL A 223 -9.89 27.70 15.68
N THR A 224 -10.54 28.74 16.19
CA THR A 224 -11.14 28.76 17.53
C THR A 224 -12.60 29.15 17.43
N VAL A 225 -13.45 28.41 18.13
CA VAL A 225 -14.89 28.65 18.23
C VAL A 225 -15.32 28.51 19.70
N VAL A 226 -16.40 29.21 20.09
CA VAL A 226 -16.97 29.10 21.44
C VAL A 226 -18.05 28.03 21.45
N ALA A 227 -18.17 27.26 22.54
CA ALA A 227 -19.20 26.24 22.70
C ALA A 227 -20.62 26.84 22.55
N GLY A 228 -21.40 26.30 21.62
CA GLY A 228 -22.74 26.83 21.28
C GLY A 228 -22.74 28.00 20.28
N ALA A 229 -21.59 28.34 19.67
CA ALA A 229 -21.47 29.42 18.69
C ALA A 229 -20.94 28.93 17.33
N SER A 230 -21.04 29.80 16.33
CA SER A 230 -20.43 29.64 15.00
C SER A 230 -19.21 30.54 14.83
N VAL A 231 -18.29 30.14 13.96
CA VAL A 231 -17.22 30.97 13.41
C VAL A 231 -17.21 30.85 11.89
N ASP A 232 -17.07 31.99 11.21
CA ASP A 232 -16.99 32.11 9.76
C ASP A 232 -15.51 32.26 9.34
N ILE A 233 -15.10 31.51 8.32
CA ILE A 233 -13.72 31.39 7.85
C ILE A 233 -13.71 31.66 6.35
N SER A 234 -13.04 32.74 5.94
CA SER A 234 -12.84 33.02 4.52
C SER A 234 -12.01 31.92 3.85
N ILE A 235 -12.49 31.46 2.70
CA ILE A 235 -11.84 30.42 1.89
C ILE A 235 -11.72 30.86 0.44
N THR A 236 -10.68 30.36 -0.23
CA THR A 236 -10.52 30.41 -1.68
C THR A 236 -10.78 29.02 -2.24
N GLN A 237 -11.64 28.90 -3.26
CA GLN A 237 -11.85 27.65 -4.00
C GLN A 237 -11.31 27.78 -5.43
N THR A 238 -10.58 26.77 -5.89
CA THR A 238 -10.02 26.68 -7.24
C THR A 238 -10.50 25.38 -7.89
N ASN A 239 -11.21 25.47 -9.02
CA ASN A 239 -11.70 24.34 -9.82
C ASN A 239 -12.41 23.21 -9.03
N VAL A 240 -13.06 23.57 -7.92
CA VAL A 240 -13.84 22.65 -7.08
C VAL A 240 -15.20 22.40 -7.71
N LYS A 241 -15.58 21.12 -7.79
CA LYS A 241 -16.91 20.65 -8.20
C LYS A 241 -17.78 20.30 -7.00
N GLU A 242 -17.19 19.68 -5.98
CA GLU A 242 -17.91 19.12 -4.83
C GLU A 242 -17.01 19.10 -3.58
N ILE A 243 -17.61 19.18 -2.39
CA ILE A 243 -16.92 19.07 -1.11
C ILE A 243 -17.76 18.16 -0.20
N VAL A 244 -17.21 17.00 0.14
CA VAL A 244 -17.78 16.10 1.15
C VAL A 244 -17.19 16.46 2.51
N ILE A 245 -18.05 16.60 3.52
CA ILE A 245 -17.71 17.16 4.83
C ILE A 245 -17.77 16.06 5.89
N GLU A 246 -16.63 15.70 6.43
CA GLU A 246 -16.49 14.73 7.52
C GLU A 246 -16.18 15.47 8.82
N SER A 247 -17.25 15.86 9.52
CA SER A 247 -17.18 16.44 10.85
C SER A 247 -18.30 15.94 11.76
N THR A 248 -17.91 15.36 12.89
CA THR A 248 -18.79 15.08 14.03
C THR A 248 -17.92 15.22 15.28
N PRO A 249 -18.38 15.91 16.35
CA PRO A 249 -19.72 16.48 16.56
C PRO A 249 -19.91 17.91 16.03
N LEU A 250 -18.91 18.53 15.40
CA LEU A 250 -19.04 19.87 14.81
C LEU A 250 -20.04 19.89 13.65
N GLN A 251 -20.81 20.97 13.53
CA GLN A 251 -21.71 21.23 12.41
C GLN A 251 -21.05 22.22 11.46
N VAL A 252 -20.98 21.91 10.17
CA VAL A 252 -20.16 22.65 9.20
C VAL A 252 -20.94 22.91 7.91
N GLU A 253 -20.91 24.16 7.46
CA GLU A 253 -21.54 24.63 6.21
C GLU A 253 -20.45 25.25 5.31
N VAL A 254 -20.52 25.02 4.00
CA VAL A 254 -19.57 25.59 3.02
C VAL A 254 -20.33 26.33 1.92
N THR A 255 -19.84 27.52 1.57
CA THR A 255 -20.24 28.30 0.39
C THR A 255 -19.01 28.57 -0.49
N GLU A 256 -19.19 29.22 -1.65
CA GLU A 256 -18.09 29.57 -2.57
C GLU A 256 -16.88 30.25 -1.90
N THR A 257 -17.12 31.07 -0.87
CA THR A 257 -16.11 31.94 -0.24
C THR A 257 -16.05 31.84 1.29
N ASN A 258 -16.89 31.03 1.94
CA ASN A 258 -16.93 30.90 3.39
C ASN A 258 -17.11 29.44 3.86
N LEU A 259 -16.29 29.04 4.83
CA LEU A 259 -16.44 27.83 5.63
C LEU A 259 -16.93 28.25 7.01
N LYS A 260 -18.16 27.85 7.38
CA LYS A 260 -18.77 28.17 8.68
C LYS A 260 -18.76 26.94 9.58
N VAL A 261 -18.06 27.03 10.71
CA VAL A 261 -17.93 25.95 11.69
C VAL A 261 -18.72 26.30 12.95
N THR A 262 -19.61 25.42 13.38
CA THR A 262 -20.49 25.60 14.54
C THR A 262 -20.24 24.51 15.58
N ALA A 263 -19.92 24.91 16.80
CA ALA A 263 -19.75 23.99 17.92
C ALA A 263 -21.07 23.83 18.70
N PRO A 264 -21.57 22.60 18.92
CA PRO A 264 -22.64 22.33 19.87
C PRO A 264 -22.39 22.94 21.27
N ALA A 265 -23.47 23.28 21.97
CA ALA A 265 -23.39 23.78 23.33
C ALA A 265 -22.84 22.70 24.29
N GLY A 266 -21.91 23.07 25.17
CA GLY A 266 -21.26 22.17 26.10
C GLY A 266 -20.13 21.31 25.51
N LEU A 267 -19.82 21.45 24.22
CA LEU A 267 -18.63 20.85 23.61
C LEU A 267 -17.36 21.60 24.06
N SER A 268 -16.24 20.91 24.30
CA SER A 268 -14.95 21.54 24.63
C SER A 268 -13.77 20.64 24.29
N GLY A 269 -12.67 21.22 23.81
CA GLY A 269 -11.46 20.49 23.43
C GLY A 269 -11.00 20.77 21.99
N SER A 270 -10.16 19.89 21.45
CA SER A 270 -9.61 20.00 20.09
C SER A 270 -10.21 18.94 19.18
N TYR A 271 -10.57 19.33 17.96
CA TYR A 271 -11.19 18.49 16.95
C TYR A 271 -10.54 18.75 15.58
N THR A 272 -10.49 17.73 14.73
CA THR A 272 -10.06 17.89 13.33
C THR A 272 -11.30 17.75 12.44
N LEU A 273 -11.56 18.77 11.62
CA LEU A 273 -12.51 18.73 10.51
C LEU A 273 -11.77 18.22 9.26
N TYR A 274 -12.39 17.28 8.56
CA TYR A 274 -11.92 16.74 7.29
C TYR A 274 -12.86 17.19 6.16
N LEU A 275 -12.27 17.78 5.11
CA LEU A 275 -12.98 18.22 3.91
C LEU A 275 -12.39 17.47 2.72
N LYS A 276 -13.14 16.54 2.13
CA LYS A 276 -12.78 15.84 0.90
C LYS A 276 -13.24 16.70 -0.27
N VAL A 277 -12.30 17.42 -0.88
CA VAL A 277 -12.55 18.38 -1.98
C VAL A 277 -12.35 17.68 -3.31
N PHE A 278 -13.31 17.78 -4.24
CA PHE A 278 -13.26 17.08 -5.52
C PHE A 278 -13.20 18.04 -6.72
N SER A 279 -12.36 17.72 -7.70
CA SER A 279 -12.26 18.44 -8.98
C SER A 279 -13.38 18.06 -9.95
N ALA A 280 -13.52 18.79 -11.07
CA ALA A 280 -14.48 18.46 -12.12
C ALA A 280 -14.24 17.06 -12.73
N GLU A 281 -12.97 16.71 -12.86
CA GLU A 281 -12.41 15.46 -13.39
C GLU A 281 -12.50 14.28 -12.41
N GLY A 282 -12.85 14.55 -11.14
CA GLY A 282 -13.06 13.53 -10.10
C GLY A 282 -11.93 13.36 -9.09
N TYR A 283 -10.84 14.13 -9.18
CA TYR A 283 -9.70 13.98 -8.28
C TYR A 283 -10.02 14.48 -6.87
N CYS A 284 -9.64 13.73 -5.83
CA CYS A 284 -9.83 14.14 -4.43
C CYS A 284 -8.60 14.89 -3.86
N LYS A 285 -8.85 15.86 -2.97
CA LYS A 285 -7.84 16.53 -2.13
C LYS A 285 -8.38 16.73 -0.72
N LEU A 286 -7.72 16.13 0.26
CA LEU A 286 -8.11 16.24 1.67
C LEU A 286 -7.58 17.55 2.27
N VAL A 287 -8.50 18.39 2.77
CA VAL A 287 -8.17 19.62 3.51
C VAL A 287 -8.55 19.42 4.97
N THR A 288 -7.59 19.65 5.88
CA THR A 288 -7.75 19.46 7.32
C THR A 288 -7.77 20.79 8.07
N VAL A 289 -8.70 20.94 9.01
CA VAL A 289 -8.88 22.15 9.82
C VAL A 289 -8.91 21.78 11.30
N ASN A 290 -7.99 22.33 12.09
CA ASN A 290 -7.88 22.05 13.52
C ASN A 290 -8.70 23.08 14.32
N VAL A 291 -9.77 22.62 14.95
CA VAL A 291 -10.76 23.46 15.64
C VAL A 291 -10.62 23.29 17.15
N THR A 292 -10.28 24.38 17.85
CA THR A 292 -10.32 24.44 19.31
C THR A 292 -11.66 25.01 19.78
N VAL A 293 -12.44 24.24 20.52
CA VAL A 293 -13.71 24.65 21.14
C VAL A 293 -13.46 25.07 22.59
N ARG A 294 -13.95 26.25 22.97
CA ARG A 294 -13.72 26.91 24.27
C ARG A 294 -15.01 27.34 24.97
#